data_AF-A0A7C4SXA6-F1
#
_entry.id   AF-A0A7C4SXA6-F1
#
_cell.length_a   1.000
_cell.length_b   1.000
_cell.length_c   1.000
_cell.angle_alpha   90.00
_cell.angle_beta   90.00
_cell.angle_gamma   90.00
#
_symmetry.space_group_name_H-M   'P 1'
#
loop_
_entity.id
_entity.type
_entity.pdbx_description
1 polymer ?
#
loop_
_entity_poly.entity_id
_entity_poly.type
_entity_poly.pdbx_seq_one_letter_code
_entity_poly.pdbx_strand_id
1 'polypeptide(L)' 'KNRTIPYVVTSYHAVKPGVLLAIFGSFGFLEISVNEGNAAKKLGIKKGAAISVRLA' A
#
# COMPACT_ATOMS: atom_id res chain seq x y z
N LYS A 1 13.80 5.65 1.31
CA LYS A 1 13.65 5.00 2.65
C LYS A 1 12.89 3.70 2.46
N ASN A 2 13.36 2.61 3.04
CA ASN A 2 12.70 1.30 2.91
C ASN A 2 11.53 1.21 3.91
N ARG A 3 10.42 0.60 3.49
CA ARG A 3 9.22 0.38 4.30
C ARG A 3 8.75 -1.07 4.12
N THR A 4 8.54 -1.76 5.23
CA THR A 4 7.89 -3.07 5.22
C THR A 4 6.38 -2.88 5.31
N ILE A 5 5.64 -3.56 4.43
CA ILE A 5 4.19 -3.60 4.43
C ILE A 5 3.80 -5.03 4.79
N PRO A 6 3.39 -5.30 6.03
CA PRO A 6 3.25 -6.68 6.54
C PRO A 6 1.99 -7.38 6.06
N TYR A 7 1.05 -6.67 5.43
CA TYR A 7 -0.25 -7.19 5.04
C TYR A 7 -0.43 -7.11 3.53
N VAL A 8 -0.51 -8.28 2.88
CA VAL A 8 -1.09 -8.42 1.53
C VAL A 8 -2.47 -9.03 1.73
N VAL A 9 -3.52 -8.26 1.46
CA VAL A 9 -4.91 -8.62 1.80
C VAL A 9 -5.84 -8.46 0.60
N THR A 10 -7.04 -9.03 0.69
CA THR A 10 -8.06 -8.98 -0.37
C THR A 10 -9.12 -7.90 -0.16
N SER A 11 -9.08 -7.18 0.97
CA SER A 11 -9.98 -6.07 1.29
C SER A 11 -9.30 -5.07 2.22
N TYR A 12 -9.60 -3.78 2.06
CA TYR A 12 -9.12 -2.71 2.95
C TYR A 12 -9.49 -2.95 4.42
N HIS A 13 -10.67 -3.54 4.67
CA HIS A 13 -11.21 -3.80 6.01
C HIS A 13 -10.54 -4.96 6.74
N ALA A 14 -9.61 -5.68 6.08
CA ALA A 14 -8.84 -6.75 6.72
C ALA A 14 -7.84 -6.22 7.77
N VAL A 15 -7.59 -4.90 7.80
CA VAL A 15 -6.75 -4.23 8.78
C VAL A 15 -7.47 -3.03 9.38
N LYS A 16 -7.02 -2.55 10.54
CA LYS A 16 -7.63 -1.39 11.22
C LYS A 16 -7.49 -0.10 10.38
N PRO A 17 -8.39 0.89 10.55
CA PRO A 17 -8.22 2.21 9.96
C PRO A 17 -6.83 2.81 10.25
N GLY A 18 -6.23 3.45 9.25
CA GLY A 18 -4.90 4.05 9.32
C GLY A 18 -3.73 3.07 9.12
N VAL A 19 -3.97 1.76 9.07
CA VAL A 19 -2.93 0.76 8.81
C VAL A 19 -2.55 0.72 7.33
N LEU A 20 -1.25 0.62 7.06
CA LEU A 20 -0.69 0.49 5.71
C LEU A 20 -0.79 -0.98 5.27
N LEU A 21 -1.30 -1.23 4.06
CA LEU A 21 -1.50 -2.53 3.46
C LEU A 21 -1.12 -2.55 1.97
N ALA A 22 -1.00 -3.74 1.43
CA ALA A 22 -0.95 -4.01 0.00
C ALA A 22 -2.19 -4.83 -0.41
N ILE A 23 -2.72 -4.54 -1.60
CA ILE A 23 -3.87 -5.24 -2.17
C ILE A 23 -3.68 -5.34 -3.69
N PHE A 24 -4.18 -6.43 -4.29
CA PHE A 24 -4.32 -6.49 -5.75
C PHE A 24 -5.68 -5.91 -6.12
N GLY A 25 -5.68 -4.67 -6.58
CA GLY A 25 -6.90 -3.96 -6.95
C GLY A 25 -7.53 -4.47 -8.25
N SER A 26 -8.71 -3.95 -8.59
CA SER A 26 -9.47 -4.34 -9.80
C SER A 26 -8.74 -4.11 -11.12
N PHE A 27 -7.72 -3.25 -11.13
CA PHE A 27 -6.88 -2.99 -12.31
C PHE A 27 -5.75 -4.02 -12.50
N GLY A 28 -5.63 -5.02 -11.63
CA GLY A 28 -4.63 -6.08 -11.74
C GLY A 28 -3.21 -5.68 -11.32
N PHE A 29 -3.04 -4.51 -10.70
CA PHE A 29 -1.76 -4.03 -10.19
C PHE A 29 -1.64 -4.20 -8.67
N LEU A 30 -0.40 -4.26 -8.19
CA LEU A 30 -0.11 -4.13 -6.77
C LEU A 30 -0.41 -2.69 -6.32
N GLU A 31 -1.36 -2.54 -5.43
CA GLU A 31 -1.74 -1.27 -4.83
C GLU A 31 -1.17 -1.18 -3.41
N ILE A 32 -0.55 -0.05 -3.09
CA ILE A 32 -0.12 0.28 -1.74
C ILE A 32 -1.10 1.29 -1.15
N SER A 33 -1.81 0.87 -0.10
CA SER A 33 -2.97 1.60 0.43
C SER A 33 -2.95 1.73 1.94
N VAL A 34 -3.74 2.66 2.46
CA VAL A 34 -4.00 2.82 3.89
C VAL A 34 -5.49 2.67 4.09
N ASN A 35 -5.92 1.77 4.98
CA ASN A 35 -7.35 1.64 5.26
C ASN A 35 -7.88 2.98 5.79
N GLU A 36 -8.96 3.49 5.20
CA GLU A 36 -9.54 4.81 5.50
C GLU A 36 -8.51 5.96 5.52
N GLY A 37 -7.55 5.95 4.58
CA GLY A 37 -6.50 6.94 4.56
C GLY A 37 -5.88 7.20 3.20
N ASN A 38 -4.76 7.93 3.19
CA ASN A 38 -4.03 8.32 1.99
C ASN A 38 -2.58 7.82 2.04
N ALA A 39 -2.28 6.76 1.30
CA ALA A 39 -0.94 6.17 1.26
C ALA A 39 0.11 7.10 0.64
N ALA A 40 -0.23 7.83 -0.42
CA ALA A 40 0.69 8.78 -1.08
C ALA A 40 1.15 9.88 -0.10
N LYS A 41 0.22 10.46 0.67
CA LYS A 41 0.53 11.43 1.74
C LYS A 41 1.37 10.80 2.85
N LYS A 42 0.99 9.61 3.33
CA LYS A 42 1.70 8.89 4.41
C LYS A 42 3.13 8.52 4.04
N LEU A 43 3.37 8.19 2.78
CA LEU A 43 4.68 7.79 2.27
C LEU A 43 5.47 8.95 1.65
N GLY A 44 4.83 10.10 1.41
CA GLY A 44 5.45 11.26 0.75
C GLY A 44 5.78 10.98 -0.72
N ILE A 45 4.97 10.16 -1.40
CA ILE A 45 5.21 9.71 -2.78
C ILE A 45 4.27 10.46 -3.74
N LYS A 46 4.75 10.70 -4.96
CA LYS A 46 4.00 11.34 -6.04
C LYS A 46 4.02 10.45 -7.30
N LYS A 47 3.10 10.71 -8.23
CA LYS A 47 3.07 10.06 -9.54
C LYS A 47 4.43 10.21 -10.24
N GLY A 48 4.93 9.13 -10.84
CA GLY A 48 6.24 9.10 -11.51
C GLY A 48 7.41 8.74 -10.60
N ALA A 49 7.21 8.58 -9.29
CA ALA A 49 8.26 8.08 -8.41
C ALA A 49 8.63 6.63 -8.76
N ALA A 50 9.93 6.35 -8.88
CA ALA A 50 10.43 4.99 -9.03
C ALA A 50 10.28 4.22 -7.71
N ILE A 51 9.72 3.00 -7.79
CA ILE A 51 9.50 2.12 -6.64
C ILE A 51 10.17 0.78 -6.91
N SER A 52 10.92 0.29 -5.92
CA SER A 52 11.43 -1.09 -5.91
C SER A 52 10.66 -1.88 -4.87
N VAL A 53 10.17 -3.06 -5.26
CA VAL A 53 9.44 -3.97 -4.39
C VAL A 53 10.23 -5.26 -4.28
N ARG A 54 10.34 -5.77 -3.07
CA ARG A 54 10.95 -7.07 -2.78
C ARG A 54 9.98 -7.89 -1.96
N LEU A 55 9.71 -9.11 -2.41
CA LEU A 55 9.06 -10.14 -1.61
C LEU A 55 10.12 -10.76 -0.70
N ALA A 56 9.80 -10.88 0.58
CA ALA A 56 10.67 -11.45 1.61
C ALA A 56 9.94 -12.57 2.32
#